data_AF-A0A061BJD4-F1
#
_entry.id   AF-A0A061BJD4-F1
#
_cell.length_a   1.000
_cell.length_b   1.000
_cell.length_c   1.000
_cell.angle_alpha   90.00
_cell.angle_beta   90.00
_cell.angle_gamma   90.00
#
_symmetry.space_group_name_H-M   'P 1'
#
loop_
_entity.id
_entity.type
_entity.pdbx_description
1 polymer ?
#
loop_
_entity_poly.entity_id
_entity_poly.type
_entity_poly.pdbx_seq_one_letter_code
_entity_poly.pdbx_strand_id
1 'polypeptide(L)'
;MLARQRRILDKDVLSPWLMRDILNEYSNSPCPNICVRSTRVVKLLKYLKLDDGSLLCSISDSNFAMMAIITQDCIRSYEVVNRCRITEFTTNTIVLLLDAHVEWLQPRHFYSMFGNVVKEMKCHSFAVLKIKRLEVYDGDQDPLRIMLKLIYEEKEYLDTVTPFVTDLMIDS
;
A
#
# COMPACT_ATOMS: atom_id res chain seq x y z
N MET A 1 21.18 -22.60 1.19
CA MET A 1 20.39 -22.01 0.08
C MET A 1 20.61 -20.51 0.12
N LEU A 2 21.36 -19.98 -0.84
CA LEU A 2 21.66 -18.56 -0.96
C LEU A 2 20.42 -17.86 -1.52
N ALA A 3 19.87 -16.88 -0.79
CA ALA A 3 18.91 -15.94 -1.35
C ALA A 3 19.58 -15.27 -2.56
N ARG A 4 19.11 -15.57 -3.77
CA ARG A 4 19.61 -14.98 -5.01
C ARG A 4 19.14 -13.54 -5.07
N GLN A 5 19.92 -12.63 -4.46
CA GLN A 5 19.84 -11.21 -4.79
C GLN A 5 20.20 -11.05 -6.27
N ARG A 6 19.21 -10.72 -7.10
CA ARG A 6 19.43 -10.42 -8.52
C ARG A 6 19.95 -8.99 -8.63
N ARG A 7 21.27 -8.83 -8.60
CA ARG A 7 21.92 -7.55 -8.91
C ARG A 7 21.92 -7.35 -10.42
N ILE A 8 21.00 -6.55 -10.96
CA ILE A 8 21.08 -6.04 -12.34
C ILE A 8 20.51 -4.61 -12.42
N LEU A 9 21.42 -3.68 -12.76
CA LEU A 9 21.32 -2.49 -13.61
C LEU A 9 19.94 -2.17 -14.19
N ASP A 10 19.20 -1.23 -13.60
CA ASP A 10 18.51 -0.16 -14.34
C ASP A 10 17.91 0.84 -13.34
N LYS A 11 18.13 2.13 -13.58
CA LYS A 11 17.82 3.23 -12.65
C LYS A 11 16.32 3.57 -12.57
N ASP A 12 15.43 2.85 -13.26
CA ASP A 12 14.00 3.17 -13.41
C ASP A 12 13.06 1.99 -13.08
N VAL A 13 13.34 1.23 -12.01
CA VAL A 13 12.47 0.10 -11.62
C VAL A 13 11.11 0.56 -11.04
N LEU A 14 11.07 1.76 -10.42
CA LEU A 14 9.84 2.35 -9.89
C LEU A 14 9.15 3.15 -11.01
N SER A 15 8.07 2.62 -11.55
CA SER A 15 7.19 3.33 -12.49
C SER A 15 5.99 3.95 -11.76
N PRO A 16 5.44 5.07 -12.23
CA PRO A 16 4.26 5.67 -11.63
C PRO A 16 3.02 4.82 -11.96
N TRP A 17 2.30 4.38 -10.93
CA TRP A 17 1.11 3.56 -11.10
C TRP A 17 0.06 3.75 -10.00
N LEU A 18 0.45 4.18 -8.78
CA LEU A 18 -0.44 4.19 -7.62
C LEU A 18 -1.70 5.01 -7.89
N MET A 19 -1.57 6.29 -8.24
CA MET A 19 -2.75 7.13 -8.49
C MET A 19 -3.65 6.55 -9.59
N ARG A 20 -3.06 6.32 -10.77
CA ARG A 20 -3.79 5.88 -11.96
C ARG A 20 -4.54 4.57 -11.72
N ASP A 21 -3.85 3.56 -11.19
CA ASP A 21 -4.43 2.23 -11.05
C ASP A 21 -5.48 2.20 -9.94
N ILE A 22 -5.27 2.91 -8.82
CA ILE A 22 -6.25 3.03 -7.73
C ILE A 22 -7.54 3.70 -8.23
N LEU A 23 -7.43 4.80 -9.00
CA LEU A 23 -8.61 5.49 -9.54
C LEU A 23 -9.32 4.70 -10.63
N ASN A 24 -8.57 3.97 -11.47
CA ASN A 24 -9.14 3.03 -12.44
C ASN A 24 -9.92 1.93 -11.72
N GLU A 25 -9.38 1.40 -10.62
CA GLU A 25 -10.04 0.37 -9.82
C GLU A 25 -11.34 0.89 -9.20
N TYR A 26 -11.32 2.09 -8.62
CA TYR A 26 -12.52 2.75 -8.10
C TYR A 26 -13.60 2.93 -9.17
N SER A 27 -13.20 3.42 -10.35
CA SER A 27 -14.11 3.74 -11.45
C SER A 27 -14.75 2.50 -12.07
N ASN A 28 -14.00 1.38 -12.15
CA ASN A 28 -14.48 0.14 -12.75
C ASN A 28 -15.45 -0.62 -11.85
N SER A 29 -15.34 -0.47 -10.53
CA SER A 29 -16.28 -1.04 -9.58
C SER A 29 -16.11 -0.32 -8.24
N PRO A 30 -17.04 0.55 -7.83
CA PRO A 30 -17.01 1.22 -6.52
C PRO A 30 -17.40 0.26 -5.39
N CYS A 31 -16.89 -0.98 -5.43
CA CYS A 31 -17.08 -1.99 -4.41
C CYS A 31 -15.83 -2.10 -3.52
N PRO A 32 -15.99 -2.39 -2.22
CA PRO A 32 -14.94 -2.23 -1.22
C PRO A 32 -13.74 -3.20 -1.33
N ASN A 33 -13.77 -4.21 -2.20
CA ASN A 33 -12.74 -5.25 -2.27
C ASN A 33 -12.46 -5.66 -3.73
N ILE A 34 -11.39 -5.14 -4.34
CA ILE A 34 -10.97 -5.56 -5.68
C ILE A 34 -9.50 -5.95 -5.67
N CYS A 35 -9.20 -7.06 -6.34
CA CYS A 35 -7.85 -7.64 -6.39
C CYS A 35 -7.00 -6.92 -7.45
N VAL A 36 -5.88 -6.34 -7.01
CA VAL A 36 -4.82 -5.86 -7.91
C VAL A 36 -4.09 -7.10 -8.43
N ARG A 37 -4.60 -7.67 -9.53
CA ARG A 37 -4.08 -8.91 -10.12
C ARG A 37 -2.74 -8.76 -10.83
N SER A 38 -2.25 -7.54 -11.00
CA SER A 38 -0.97 -7.28 -11.66
C SER A 38 0.14 -7.09 -10.63
N THR A 39 1.24 -7.79 -10.84
CA THR A 39 2.47 -7.57 -10.10
C THR A 39 2.90 -6.10 -10.20
N ARG A 40 3.23 -5.48 -9.06
CA ARG A 40 3.65 -4.07 -8.99
C ARG A 40 4.91 -3.91 -8.17
N VAL A 41 5.77 -2.98 -8.57
CA VAL A 41 6.96 -2.61 -7.81
C VAL A 41 6.64 -1.40 -6.97
N VAL A 42 7.00 -1.46 -5.69
CA VAL A 42 6.88 -0.34 -4.76
C VAL A 42 8.10 -0.28 -3.86
N LYS A 43 8.25 0.85 -3.18
CA LYS A 43 9.17 0.99 -2.08
C LYS A 43 8.41 0.95 -0.76
N LEU A 44 8.94 0.23 0.23
CA LEU A 44 8.39 0.25 1.59
C LEU A 44 9.10 1.36 2.39
N LEU A 45 8.36 2.28 3.02
CA LEU A 45 8.95 3.50 3.60
C LEU A 45 9.00 3.48 5.13
N LYS A 46 7.88 3.16 5.77
CA LYS A 46 7.74 3.15 7.23
C LYS A 46 6.74 2.08 7.65
N TYR A 47 6.91 1.59 8.87
CA TYR A 47 6.05 0.59 9.49
C TYR A 47 5.46 1.10 10.79
N LEU A 48 4.23 0.68 11.08
CA LEU A 48 3.58 0.75 12.38
C LEU A 48 2.92 -0.61 12.62
N LYS A 49 3.10 -1.17 13.81
CA LYS A 49 2.46 -2.44 14.17
C LYS A 49 1.00 -2.21 14.54
N LEU A 50 0.10 -3.03 14.03
CA LEU A 50 -1.31 -3.08 14.41
C LEU A 50 -1.54 -4.16 15.47
N ASP A 51 -2.66 -4.05 16.20
CA ASP A 51 -3.00 -4.93 17.32
C ASP A 51 -3.24 -6.39 16.87
N ASP A 52 -3.71 -6.59 15.65
CA ASP A 52 -3.93 -7.90 15.04
C ASP A 52 -2.63 -8.60 14.57
N GLY A 53 -1.47 -7.96 14.79
CA GLY A 53 -0.16 -8.46 14.39
C GLY A 53 0.19 -8.20 12.93
N SER A 54 -0.69 -7.55 12.16
CA SER A 54 -0.34 -7.02 10.84
C SER A 54 0.55 -5.76 10.97
N LEU A 55 1.14 -5.34 9.85
CA LEU A 55 1.91 -4.10 9.79
C LEU A 55 1.20 -3.11 8.88
N LEU A 56 0.86 -1.97 9.46
CA LEU A 56 0.57 -0.80 8.67
C LEU A 56 1.88 -0.27 8.09
N CYS A 57 1.89 0.05 6.80
CA CYS A 57 3.05 0.64 6.16
C CYS A 57 2.68 1.77 5.20
N SER A 58 3.63 2.68 5.00
CA SER A 58 3.59 3.60 3.86
C SER A 58 4.40 2.99 2.73
N ILE A 59 3.82 2.98 1.54
CA ILE A 59 4.46 2.52 0.32
C ILE A 59 4.49 3.63 -0.71
N SER A 60 5.40 3.52 -1.67
CA SER A 60 5.47 4.48 -2.78
C SER A 60 5.80 3.85 -4.12
N ASP A 61 5.37 4.54 -5.16
CA ASP A 61 5.95 4.43 -6.49
C ASP A 61 6.96 5.58 -6.71
N SER A 62 7.16 6.00 -7.96
CA SER A 62 8.05 7.12 -8.31
C SER A 62 7.49 8.51 -7.99
N ASN A 63 6.17 8.66 -7.85
CA ASN A 63 5.50 9.97 -7.80
C ASN A 63 4.73 10.19 -6.50
N PHE A 64 4.11 9.14 -5.98
CA PHE A 64 3.17 9.22 -4.89
C PHE A 64 3.48 8.19 -3.80
N ALA A 65 2.98 8.49 -2.60
CA ALA A 65 2.90 7.56 -1.50
C ALA A 65 1.43 7.25 -1.16
N MET A 66 1.19 6.07 -0.62
CA MET A 66 -0.10 5.71 -0.03
C MET A 66 0.09 4.79 1.18
N MET A 67 -1.02 4.50 1.86
CA MET A 67 -1.01 3.57 2.99
C MET A 67 -1.31 2.14 2.50
N ALA A 68 -0.70 1.17 3.16
CA ALA A 68 -0.87 -0.23 2.90
C ALA A 68 -0.85 -1.03 4.22
N ILE A 69 -1.38 -2.24 4.17
CA ILE A 69 -1.35 -3.20 5.27
C ILE A 69 -0.63 -4.45 4.77
N ILE A 70 0.48 -4.80 5.40
CA ILE A 70 1.12 -6.10 5.21
C ILE A 70 0.44 -7.06 6.19
N THR A 71 -0.28 -8.02 5.63
CA THR A 71 -1.03 -9.01 6.41
C THR A 71 -0.12 -9.91 7.24
N GLN A 72 -0.63 -10.46 8.34
CA GLN A 72 0.11 -11.38 9.18
C GLN A 72 0.63 -12.60 8.42
N ASP A 73 -0.15 -13.12 7.46
CA ASP A 73 0.25 -14.24 6.60
C ASP A 73 1.42 -13.87 5.68
N CYS A 74 1.41 -12.65 5.12
CA CYS A 74 2.53 -12.14 4.33
C CYS A 74 3.80 -12.05 5.18
N ILE A 75 3.69 -11.51 6.40
CA ILE A 75 4.80 -11.37 7.36
C ILE A 75 5.37 -12.76 7.67
N ARG A 76 4.52 -13.69 8.12
CA ARG A 76 4.95 -15.04 8.48
C ARG A 76 5.63 -15.75 7.31
N SER A 77 5.07 -15.64 6.10
CA SER A 77 5.64 -16.25 4.90
C SER A 77 7.02 -15.67 4.59
N TYR A 78 7.17 -14.34 4.69
CA TYR A 78 8.47 -13.67 4.52
C TYR A 78 9.49 -14.12 5.56
N GLU A 79 9.12 -14.13 6.85
CA GLU A 79 10.03 -14.43 7.96
C GLU A 79 10.52 -15.88 7.92
N VAL A 80 9.65 -16.82 7.51
CA VAL A 80 10.03 -18.24 7.33
C VAL A 80 11.07 -18.40 6.20
N VAL A 81 10.88 -17.71 5.08
CA VAL A 81 11.76 -17.83 3.91
C VAL A 81 13.09 -17.11 4.15
N ASN A 82 13.05 -15.90 4.70
CA ASN A 82 14.20 -15.00 4.81
C ASN A 82 14.92 -15.11 6.16
N ARG A 83 14.32 -15.79 7.15
CA ARG A 83 14.88 -16.02 8.49
C ARG A 83 15.24 -14.73 9.25
N CYS A 84 14.52 -13.65 8.99
CA CYS A 84 14.67 -12.36 9.66
C CYS A 84 13.30 -11.67 9.76
N ARG A 85 13.18 -10.65 10.61
CA ARG A 85 11.94 -9.85 10.69
C ARG A 85 11.77 -9.04 9.42
N ILE A 86 10.54 -8.95 8.91
CA ILE A 86 10.28 -8.14 7.71
C ILE A 86 10.71 -6.69 7.92
N THR A 87 10.54 -6.12 9.10
CA THR A 87 10.91 -4.73 9.40
C THR A 87 12.42 -4.47 9.50
N GLU A 88 13.25 -5.50 9.62
CA GLU A 88 14.68 -5.37 9.95
C GLU A 88 15.51 -4.84 8.78
N PHE A 89 15.16 -5.24 7.56
CA PHE A 89 15.95 -4.92 6.36
C PHE A 89 15.14 -4.39 5.19
N THR A 90 13.83 -4.23 5.32
CA THR A 90 12.97 -3.84 4.18
C THR A 90 12.55 -2.38 4.17
N THR A 91 12.88 -1.60 5.21
CA THR A 91 12.65 -0.15 5.19
C THR A 91 13.50 0.48 4.09
N ASN A 92 12.90 1.32 3.25
CA ASN A 92 13.49 1.90 2.04
C ASN A 92 13.95 0.88 0.98
N THR A 93 13.46 -0.36 1.02
CA THR A 93 13.76 -1.34 -0.03
C THR A 93 12.71 -1.37 -1.12
N ILE A 94 13.13 -1.81 -2.30
CA ILE A 94 12.23 -2.08 -3.42
C ILE A 94 11.67 -3.48 -3.27
N VAL A 95 10.35 -3.60 -3.28
CA VAL A 95 9.64 -4.86 -3.21
C VAL A 95 8.71 -5.04 -4.38
N LEU A 96 8.53 -6.30 -4.74
CA LEU A 96 7.57 -6.76 -5.73
C LEU A 96 6.31 -7.23 -5.00
N LEU A 97 5.19 -6.57 -5.23
CA LEU A 97 3.87 -6.99 -4.77
C LEU A 97 3.38 -8.13 -5.67
N LEU A 98 3.23 -9.32 -5.09
CA LEU A 98 2.79 -10.52 -5.80
C LEU A 98 1.28 -10.78 -5.66
N ASP A 99 0.72 -10.38 -4.52
CA ASP A 99 -0.71 -10.48 -4.23
C ASP A 99 -1.10 -9.31 -3.33
N ALA A 100 -1.89 -8.40 -3.88
CA ALA A 100 -2.46 -7.26 -3.17
C ALA A 100 -3.85 -6.95 -3.71
N HIS A 101 -4.65 -6.27 -2.90
CA HIS A 101 -5.98 -5.80 -3.27
C HIS A 101 -6.24 -4.46 -2.60
N VAL A 102 -7.03 -3.60 -3.23
CA VAL A 102 -7.43 -2.35 -2.59
C VAL A 102 -8.62 -2.62 -1.69
N GLU A 103 -8.49 -2.16 -0.46
CA GLU A 103 -9.56 -2.09 0.51
C GLU A 103 -9.92 -0.61 0.68
N TRP A 104 -11.20 -0.28 0.50
CA TRP A 104 -11.66 1.09 0.64
C TRP A 104 -12.22 1.32 2.05
N LEU A 105 -11.60 2.25 2.78
CA LEU A 105 -11.96 2.57 4.15
C LEU A 105 -12.69 3.90 4.25
N GLN A 106 -13.77 3.91 5.04
CA GLN A 106 -14.40 5.16 5.47
C GLN A 106 -13.47 5.94 6.39
N PRO A 107 -13.59 7.29 6.44
CA PRO A 107 -12.72 8.13 7.26
C PRO A 107 -12.62 7.69 8.72
N ARG A 108 -13.74 7.30 9.35
CA ARG A 108 -13.76 6.80 10.74
C ARG A 108 -12.84 5.58 10.95
N HIS A 109 -12.86 4.61 10.03
CA HIS A 109 -12.07 3.39 10.14
C HIS A 109 -10.60 3.69 9.85
N PHE A 110 -10.35 4.49 8.82
CA PHE A 110 -9.03 4.97 8.51
C PHE A 110 -8.42 5.67 9.75
N TYR A 111 -8.99 6.79 10.22
CA TYR A 111 -8.40 7.52 11.35
C TYR A 111 -8.25 6.69 12.63
N SER A 112 -9.15 5.73 12.90
CA SER A 112 -8.97 4.82 14.03
C SER A 112 -7.70 3.94 13.93
N MET A 113 -7.29 3.56 12.71
CA MET A 113 -6.08 2.77 12.47
C MET A 113 -4.81 3.62 12.42
N PHE A 114 -4.90 4.83 11.87
CA PHE A 114 -3.74 5.70 11.64
C PHE A 114 -3.50 6.68 12.82
N GLY A 115 -4.44 6.77 13.76
CA GLY A 115 -4.39 7.69 14.90
C GLY A 115 -4.15 9.14 14.48
N ASN A 116 -3.41 9.88 15.30
CA ASN A 116 -3.05 11.28 15.05
C ASN A 116 -1.91 11.44 14.02
N VAL A 117 -1.43 10.35 13.39
CA VAL A 117 -0.29 10.39 12.45
C VAL A 117 -0.70 11.05 11.13
N VAL A 118 -1.96 10.90 10.75
CA VAL A 118 -2.52 11.52 9.54
C VAL A 118 -3.42 12.66 10.00
N LYS A 119 -3.11 13.90 9.57
CA LYS A 119 -4.03 15.03 9.76
C LYS A 119 -5.37 14.70 9.11
N GLU A 120 -6.46 15.23 9.65
CA GLU A 120 -7.77 15.06 9.01
C GLU A 120 -7.73 15.59 7.57
N MET A 121 -7.75 14.64 6.63
CA MET A 121 -7.84 14.87 5.19
C MET A 121 -9.32 14.95 4.81
N LYS A 122 -9.64 15.83 3.85
CA LYS A 122 -11.01 16.03 3.34
C LYS A 122 -11.41 14.95 2.33
N CYS A 123 -11.07 13.70 2.63
CA CYS A 123 -11.26 12.59 1.73
C CYS A 123 -12.54 11.82 2.10
N HIS A 124 -13.36 11.46 1.10
CA HIS A 124 -14.58 10.69 1.34
C HIS A 124 -14.32 9.22 1.65
N SER A 125 -13.25 8.66 1.11
CA SER A 125 -12.84 7.27 1.33
C SER A 125 -11.37 7.07 1.00
N PHE A 126 -10.70 6.22 1.76
CA PHE A 126 -9.27 5.98 1.66
C PHE A 126 -9.01 4.60 1.06
N ALA A 127 -8.37 4.57 -0.10
CA ALA A 127 -7.81 3.34 -0.66
C ALA A 127 -6.62 2.89 0.19
N VAL A 128 -6.64 1.66 0.67
CA VAL A 128 -5.51 1.03 1.38
C VAL A 128 -5.14 -0.25 0.67
N LEU A 129 -3.87 -0.42 0.31
CA LEU A 129 -3.42 -1.65 -0.33
C LEU A 129 -3.17 -2.73 0.71
N LYS A 130 -3.91 -3.84 0.63
CA LYS A 130 -3.75 -4.99 1.52
C LYS A 130 -2.89 -6.05 0.86
N ILE A 131 -1.65 -6.14 1.32
CA ILE A 131 -0.59 -6.96 0.77
C ILE A 131 -0.60 -8.34 1.43
N LYS A 132 -0.91 -9.36 0.63
CA LYS A 132 -0.93 -10.77 1.05
C LYS A 132 0.37 -11.49 0.74
N ARG A 133 1.06 -11.08 -0.33
CA ARG A 133 2.37 -11.62 -0.71
C ARG A 133 3.25 -10.55 -1.33
N LEU A 134 4.51 -10.54 -0.93
CA LEU A 134 5.56 -9.71 -1.52
C LEU A 134 6.89 -10.46 -1.58
N GLU A 135 7.79 -9.98 -2.44
CA GLU A 135 9.18 -10.39 -2.50
C GLU A 135 10.09 -9.15 -2.48
N VAL A 136 11.19 -9.21 -1.73
CA VAL A 136 12.19 -8.13 -1.75
C VAL A 136 12.99 -8.25 -3.04
N TYR A 137 12.91 -7.22 -3.89
CA TYR A 137 13.55 -7.19 -5.20
C TYR A 137 14.99 -6.69 -5.10
N ASP A 138 15.19 -5.58 -4.38
CA ASP A 138 16.51 -5.03 -4.08
C ASP A 138 16.63 -4.77 -2.57
N GLY A 139 17.67 -5.36 -1.97
CA GLY A 139 17.97 -5.19 -0.55
C GLY A 139 18.81 -3.95 -0.26
N ASP A 140 19.34 -3.28 -1.28
CA ASP A 140 20.08 -2.03 -1.12
C ASP A 140 19.07 -0.92 -0.71
N GLN A 141 19.20 -0.46 0.53
CA GLN A 141 18.36 0.60 1.09
C GLN A 141 18.77 1.96 0.53
N ASP A 142 18.28 2.29 -0.66
CA ASP A 142 18.42 3.65 -1.17
C ASP A 142 17.32 4.52 -0.59
N PRO A 143 17.59 5.64 0.10
CA PRO A 143 16.52 6.54 0.51
C PRO A 143 15.90 7.22 -0.71
N LEU A 144 14.60 7.52 -0.65
CA LEU A 144 14.01 8.43 -1.63
C LEU A 144 14.59 9.83 -1.42
N ARG A 145 15.07 10.43 -2.52
CA ARG A 145 15.60 11.81 -2.51
C ARG A 145 14.54 12.86 -2.87
N ILE A 146 13.30 12.42 -3.09
CA ILE A 146 12.16 13.25 -3.47
C ILE A 146 11.15 13.29 -2.32
N MET A 147 10.51 14.45 -2.17
CA MET A 147 9.36 14.58 -1.29
C MET A 147 8.13 14.04 -2.01
N LEU A 148 7.68 12.86 -1.60
CA LEU A 148 6.46 12.26 -2.14
C LEU A 148 5.23 12.91 -1.52
N LYS A 149 4.20 13.09 -2.33
CA LYS A 149 2.87 13.49 -1.87
C LYS A 149 2.00 12.25 -1.64
N LEU A 150 1.08 12.34 -0.69
CA LEU A 150 0.10 11.28 -0.48
C LEU A 150 -0.99 11.38 -1.55
N ILE A 151 -1.43 10.24 -2.10
CA ILE A 151 -2.50 10.24 -3.11
C ILE A 151 -3.79 10.92 -2.59
N TYR A 152 -4.06 10.88 -1.29
CA TYR A 152 -5.27 11.45 -0.68
C TYR A 152 -5.28 12.98 -0.63
N GLU A 153 -4.15 13.64 -0.90
CA GLU A 153 -4.03 15.09 -0.95
C GLU A 153 -4.17 15.64 -2.37
N GLU A 154 -4.16 14.75 -3.36
CA GLU A 154 -4.21 15.14 -4.77
C GLU A 154 -5.63 15.43 -5.23
N LYS A 155 -5.77 16.52 -5.98
CA LYS A 155 -7.06 16.97 -6.51
C LYS A 155 -7.75 15.89 -7.34
N GLU A 156 -7.00 15.19 -8.18
CA GLU A 156 -7.52 14.09 -9.02
C GLU A 156 -8.18 12.99 -8.20
N TYR A 157 -7.57 12.62 -7.07
CA TYR A 157 -8.13 11.63 -6.15
C TYR A 157 -9.41 12.17 -5.50
N LEU A 158 -9.37 13.41 -4.99
CA LEU A 158 -10.50 14.04 -4.30
C LEU A 158 -11.71 14.25 -5.21
N ASP A 159 -11.48 14.58 -6.48
CA ASP A 159 -12.53 14.79 -7.47
C ASP A 159 -13.16 13.46 -7.96
N THR A 160 -12.39 12.36 -7.91
CA THR A 160 -12.84 11.04 -8.41
C THR A 160 -13.51 10.20 -7.31
N VAL A 161 -12.94 10.18 -6.11
CA VAL A 161 -13.40 9.31 -5.02
C VAL A 161 -14.57 9.96 -4.30
N THR A 162 -15.77 9.56 -4.70
CA THR A 162 -17.03 10.00 -4.08
C THR A 162 -17.38 9.18 -2.84
N PRO A 163 -18.27 9.66 -1.96
CA PRO A 163 -18.81 8.84 -0.88
C PRO A 163 -19.47 7.59 -1.46
N PHE A 164 -19.19 6.42 -0.86
CA PHE A 164 -20.01 5.24 -1.14
C PHE A 164 -21.46 5.55 -0.76
N VAL A 165 -22.37 5.48 -1.73
CA VAL A 165 -23.79 5.40 -1.44
C VAL A 165 -24.00 4.01 -0.83
N THR A 166 -23.92 3.89 0.49
CA THR A 166 -24.53 2.75 1.15
C THR A 166 -26.01 2.86 0.86
N ASP A 167 -26.49 2.01 -0.05
CA ASP A 167 -27.91 1.88 -0.33
C ASP A 167 -28.68 1.86 0.98
N LEU A 168 -29.73 2.68 0.97
CA LEU A 168 -30.83 2.74 1.91
C LEU A 168 -30.97 1.45 2.71
N MET A 169 -30.97 1.59 4.04
CA MET A 169 -31.66 0.61 4.88
C MET A 169 -33.08 0.48 4.35
N ILE A 170 -33.32 -0.57 3.56
CA ILE A 170 -34.64 -1.15 3.42
C ILE A 170 -34.88 -1.81 4.77
N ASP A 171 -35.38 -1.01 5.72
CA ASP A 171 -36.01 -1.54 6.91
C ASP A 171 -37.28 -2.25 6.43
N SER A 172 -37.21 -3.58 6.46
CA SER A 172 -38.31 -4.53 6.34
C SER A 172 -39.24 -4.48 7.55
#